data_AF-A0A3D2EJG1-F1
#
_entry.id   AF-A0A3D2EJG1-F1
#
_cell.length_a   1.000
_cell.length_b   1.000
_cell.length_c   1.000
_cell.angle_alpha   90.00
_cell.angle_beta   90.00
_cell.angle_gamma   90.00
#
_symmetry.space_group_name_H-M   'P 1'
#
loop_
_entity.id
_entity.type
_entity.pdbx_description
1 polymer ?
#
loop_
_entity_poly.entity_id
_entity_poly.type
_entity_poly.pdbx_seq_one_letter_code
_entity_poly.pdbx_strand_id
1 'polypeptide(L)'
;DIDIDFCFERRQEVIDYVGRKYGQEKVVQIVTFGTLAAKGVIRDVGRVMDLPYAYVDSLAKMIPNELNITIDKALQMNPDMRKLYETDEQVKELIDMSRRLEGLPRHTSMHAA
;
A
#
# COMPACT_ATOMS: atom_id res chain seq x y z
N ASP A 1 17.26 6.22 -21.62
CA ASP A 1 16.62 7.13 -20.68
C ASP A 1 17.69 7.79 -19.84
N ILE A 2 17.47 9.01 -19.35
CA ILE A 2 18.44 9.73 -18.51
C ILE A 2 17.94 9.83 -17.06
N ASP A 3 16.67 9.50 -16.79
CA ASP A 3 16.06 9.41 -15.44
C ASP A 3 16.36 10.64 -14.56
N ILE A 4 15.94 11.83 -15.03
CA ILE A 4 16.17 13.10 -14.32
C ILE A 4 15.03 13.35 -13.33
N ASP A 5 15.36 13.30 -12.04
CA ASP A 5 14.47 13.65 -10.93
C ASP A 5 14.86 14.97 -10.24
N PHE A 6 13.92 15.58 -9.51
CA PHE A 6 14.17 16.75 -8.67
C PHE A 6 13.40 16.66 -7.33
N CYS A 7 13.88 17.38 -6.32
CA CYS A 7 13.23 17.38 -5.00
C CYS A 7 11.80 17.92 -5.07
N PHE A 8 10.87 17.24 -4.38
CA PHE A 8 9.45 17.61 -4.37
C PHE A 8 9.21 19.03 -3.80
N GLU A 9 10.08 19.54 -2.93
CA GLU A 9 9.92 20.84 -2.27
C GLU A 9 9.86 22.01 -3.26
N ARG A 10 10.64 21.95 -4.34
CA ARG A 10 10.70 23.00 -5.38
C ARG A 10 10.00 22.58 -6.67
N ARG A 11 9.12 21.56 -6.60
CA ARG A 11 8.40 21.01 -7.76
C ARG A 11 7.63 22.08 -8.54
N GLN A 12 6.96 22.99 -7.83
CA GLN A 12 6.16 24.03 -8.48
C GLN A 12 7.02 24.96 -9.34
N GLU A 13 8.24 25.30 -8.91
CA GLU A 13 9.14 26.16 -9.69
C GLU A 13 9.54 25.52 -11.02
N VAL A 14 9.78 24.21 -11.00
CA VAL A 14 10.10 23.43 -12.20
C VAL A 14 8.88 23.39 -13.12
N ILE A 15 7.70 23.06 -12.60
CA ILE A 15 6.43 23.05 -13.34
C ILE A 15 6.18 24.41 -14.02
N ASP A 16 6.32 25.50 -13.26
CA ASP A 16 6.10 26.85 -13.77
C ASP A 16 7.11 27.22 -14.86
N TYR A 17 8.38 26.83 -14.69
CA TYR A 17 9.42 27.07 -15.69
C TYR A 17 9.14 26.31 -16.98
N VAL A 18 8.84 25.02 -16.92
CA VAL A 18 8.55 24.23 -18.13
C VAL A 18 7.23 24.65 -18.78
N GLY A 19 6.23 25.03 -17.99
CA GLY A 19 4.96 25.58 -18.48
C GLY A 19 5.16 26.90 -19.24
N ARG A 20 6.00 27.81 -18.71
CA ARG A 20 6.39 29.03 -19.44
C ARG A 20 7.21 28.75 -20.70
N LYS A 21 8.11 27.77 -20.65
CA LYS A 21 9.06 27.47 -21.73
C LYS A 21 8.41 26.75 -22.91
N TYR A 22 7.47 25.85 -22.64
CA TYR A 22 6.91 24.94 -23.65
C TYR A 22 5.42 25.15 -23.94
N GLY A 23 4.69 25.82 -23.04
CA GLY A 23 3.23 26.00 -23.09
C GLY A 23 2.55 25.14 -22.02
N GLN A 24 1.57 25.72 -21.31
CA GLN A 24 0.87 25.07 -20.19
C GLN A 24 0.11 23.82 -20.65
N GLU A 25 -0.45 23.86 -21.86
CA GLU A 25 -1.17 22.77 -22.51
C GLU A 25 -0.27 21.60 -22.95
N LYS A 26 1.06 21.76 -22.87
CA LYS A 26 2.05 20.75 -23.27
C LYS A 26 2.80 20.15 -22.09
N VAL A 27 2.44 20.53 -20.87
CA VAL A 27 3.02 20.02 -19.63
C VAL A 27 1.95 19.26 -18.87
N VAL A 28 2.22 17.99 -18.57
CA VAL A 28 1.31 17.13 -17.81
C VAL A 28 2.05 16.48 -16.64
N GLN A 29 1.31 16.21 -15.57
CA GLN A 29 1.79 15.43 -14.44
C GLN A 29 1.33 13.98 -14.57
N ILE A 30 2.14 13.05 -14.07
CA ILE A 30 1.85 11.62 -14.13
C ILE A 30 1.39 11.16 -12.74
N VAL A 31 0.19 10.58 -12.67
CA VAL A 31 -0.38 10.08 -11.42
C VAL A 31 0.31 8.79 -10.96
N THR A 32 0.37 8.59 -9.64
CA THR A 32 0.75 7.30 -9.04
C THR A 32 -0.46 6.66 -8.36
N PHE A 33 -0.45 5.33 -8.21
CA PHE A 33 -1.52 4.61 -7.53
C PHE A 33 -1.02 4.01 -6.23
N GLY A 34 -1.74 4.27 -5.14
CA GLY A 34 -1.56 3.52 -3.90
C GLY A 34 -2.20 2.14 -4.04
N THR A 35 -1.47 1.09 -3.68
CA THR A 35 -1.98 -0.29 -3.66
C THR A 35 -2.33 -0.74 -2.25
N LEU A 36 -3.11 -1.82 -2.14
CA LEU A 36 -3.42 -2.52 -0.90
C LEU A 36 -2.19 -3.31 -0.40
N ALA A 37 -1.31 -2.65 0.35
CA ALA A 37 -0.17 -3.32 1.00
C ALA A 37 -0.64 -4.27 2.12
N ALA A 38 0.16 -5.32 2.42
CA ALA A 38 -0.18 -6.40 3.36
C ALA A 38 -0.81 -5.94 4.68
N LYS A 39 -0.23 -4.94 5.36
CA LYS A 39 -0.80 -4.39 6.61
C LYS A 39 -2.08 -3.59 6.39
N GLY A 40 -2.14 -2.84 5.30
CA GLY A 40 -3.31 -2.03 4.96
C GLY A 40 -4.51 -2.92 4.66
N VAL A 41 -4.31 -3.92 3.80
CA VAL A 41 -5.39 -4.82 3.37
C VAL A 41 -5.97 -5.61 4.55
N ILE A 42 -5.16 -6.13 5.48
CA ILE A 42 -5.67 -6.81 6.69
C ILE A 42 -6.56 -5.87 7.52
N ARG A 43 -6.14 -4.62 7.72
CA ARG A 43 -6.92 -3.64 8.48
C ARG A 43 -8.24 -3.28 7.80
N ASP A 44 -8.21 -3.16 6.48
CA ASP A 44 -9.41 -2.80 5.71
C ASP A 44 -10.40 -3.95 5.62
N VAL A 45 -9.95 -5.18 5.35
CA VAL A 45 -10.80 -6.37 5.35
C VAL A 45 -11.38 -6.61 6.74
N GLY A 46 -10.56 -6.51 7.80
CA GLY A 46 -11.04 -6.67 9.17
C GLY A 46 -12.12 -5.64 9.55
N ARG A 47 -12.01 -4.40 9.05
CA ARG A 47 -13.06 -3.38 9.22
C ARG A 47 -14.35 -3.77 8.49
N VAL A 48 -14.25 -4.30 7.26
CA VAL A 48 -15.42 -4.73 6.47
C VAL A 48 -16.11 -5.94 7.11
N MET A 49 -15.34 -6.82 7.76
CA MET A 49 -15.83 -7.97 8.51
C MET A 49 -16.35 -7.61 9.92
N ASP A 50 -16.44 -6.32 10.26
CA ASP A 50 -16.87 -5.82 11.58
C ASP A 50 -16.05 -6.37 12.76
N LEU A 51 -14.75 -6.62 12.54
CA LEU A 51 -13.85 -7.09 13.58
C LEU A 51 -13.31 -5.91 14.43
N PRO A 52 -13.10 -6.09 15.74
CA PRO A 52 -12.57 -5.05 16.60
C PRO A 52 -11.21 -4.53 16.10
N TYR A 53 -11.06 -3.21 15.99
CA TYR A 53 -9.83 -2.59 15.46
C TYR A 53 -8.56 -3.06 16.17
N ALA A 54 -8.58 -3.14 17.51
CA ALA A 54 -7.44 -3.59 18.30
C ALA A 54 -7.03 -5.04 18.00
N TYR A 55 -8.00 -5.89 17.70
CA TYR A 55 -7.76 -7.29 17.31
C TYR A 55 -7.10 -7.36 15.93
N VAL A 56 -7.64 -6.64 14.94
CA VAL A 56 -7.09 -6.63 13.59
C VAL A 56 -5.72 -5.95 13.55
N ASP A 57 -5.50 -4.90 14.34
CA ASP A 57 -4.21 -4.23 14.41
C ASP A 57 -3.12 -5.09 15.04
N SER A 58 -3.47 -5.97 16.00
CA SER A 58 -2.51 -6.93 16.57
C SER A 58 -2.03 -7.92 15.51
N LEU A 59 -2.93 -8.43 14.66
CA LEU A 59 -2.59 -9.30 13.52
C LEU A 59 -1.77 -8.55 12.47
N ALA A 60 -2.16 -7.32 12.11
CA ALA A 60 -1.43 -6.52 11.13
C ALA A 60 0.01 -6.17 11.60
N LYS A 61 0.22 -6.03 12.92
CA LYS A 61 1.55 -5.82 13.51
C LYS A 61 2.46 -7.05 13.45
N MET A 62 1.91 -8.25 13.24
CA MET A 62 2.70 -9.47 13.03
C MET A 62 3.42 -9.49 11.68
N ILE A 63 3.00 -8.67 10.72
CA ILE A 63 3.68 -8.51 9.43
C ILE A 63 4.98 -7.69 9.66
N PRO A 64 6.15 -8.17 9.19
CA PRO A 64 7.40 -7.42 9.25
C PRO A 64 7.34 -6.07 8.50
N ASN A 65 8.12 -5.08 8.97
CA ASN A 65 8.31 -3.82 8.25
C ASN A 65 9.39 -4.00 7.17
N GLU A 66 9.04 -4.66 6.09
CA GLU A 66 9.91 -4.84 4.92
C GLU A 66 9.25 -4.22 3.68
N LEU A 67 10.04 -3.58 2.83
CA LEU A 67 9.56 -3.02 1.57
C LEU A 67 9.01 -4.17 0.70
N ASN A 68 7.82 -3.99 0.14
CA ASN A 68 7.14 -4.99 -0.69
C ASN A 68 6.90 -6.34 -0.01
N ILE A 69 6.75 -6.37 1.33
CA ILE A 69 6.32 -7.57 2.06
C ILE A 69 4.93 -8.02 1.58
N THR A 70 4.75 -9.32 1.41
CA THR A 70 3.46 -9.95 1.12
C THR A 70 2.93 -10.71 2.32
N ILE A 71 1.62 -10.94 2.38
CA ILE A 71 1.01 -11.79 3.41
C ILE A 71 1.62 -13.20 3.41
N ASP A 72 1.87 -13.77 2.23
CA ASP A 72 2.47 -15.10 2.10
C ASP A 72 3.88 -15.16 2.67
N LYS A 73 4.69 -14.13 2.41
CA LYS A 73 6.04 -14.02 2.99
C LYS A 73 5.96 -13.80 4.50
N ALA A 74 5.01 -12.99 4.99
CA ALA A 74 4.80 -12.81 6.42
C ALA A 74 4.44 -14.12 7.14
N LEU A 75 3.57 -14.96 6.55
CA LEU A 75 3.21 -16.29 7.07
C LEU A 75 4.39 -17.28 7.04
N GLN A 76 5.38 -17.08 6.19
CA GLN A 76 6.61 -17.89 6.19
C GLN A 76 7.61 -17.41 7.25
N MET A 77 7.69 -16.09 7.48
CA MET A 77 8.65 -15.49 8.40
C MET A 77 8.19 -15.51 9.86
N ASN A 78 6.90 -15.51 10.12
CA ASN A 78 6.32 -15.44 11.46
C ASN A 78 5.52 -16.72 11.80
N PRO A 79 6.13 -17.67 12.55
CA PRO A 79 5.48 -18.91 12.95
C PRO A 79 4.21 -18.70 13.80
N ASP A 80 4.16 -17.65 14.62
CA ASP A 80 3.00 -17.35 15.46
C ASP A 80 1.81 -16.89 14.61
N MET A 81 2.07 -16.05 13.60
CA MET A 81 1.06 -15.64 12.63
C MET A 81 0.55 -16.85 11.83
N ARG A 82 1.43 -17.76 11.41
CA ARG A 82 1.04 -19.01 10.73
C ARG A 82 0.19 -19.89 11.63
N LYS A 83 0.59 -20.05 12.90
CA LYS A 83 -0.16 -20.84 13.87
C LYS A 83 -1.58 -20.30 14.02
N LEU A 84 -1.74 -18.98 14.19
CA LEU A 84 -3.07 -18.35 14.25
C LEU A 84 -3.88 -18.61 12.98
N TYR A 85 -3.27 -18.46 11.81
CA TYR A 85 -3.91 -18.78 10.53
C TYR A 85 -4.37 -20.26 10.42
N GLU A 86 -3.65 -21.19 11.03
CA GLU A 86 -3.99 -22.63 11.01
C GLU A 86 -5.00 -23.03 12.10
N THR A 87 -5.05 -22.31 13.23
CA THR A 87 -5.84 -22.69 14.41
C THR A 87 -7.11 -21.87 14.63
N ASP A 88 -7.17 -20.65 14.11
CA ASP A 88 -8.29 -19.73 14.30
C ASP A 88 -9.02 -19.50 12.96
N GLU A 89 -10.27 -19.96 12.87
CA GLU A 89 -11.07 -19.85 11.65
C GLU A 89 -11.34 -18.39 11.23
N GLN A 90 -11.51 -17.49 12.20
CA GLN A 90 -11.75 -16.07 11.94
C GLN A 90 -10.49 -15.39 11.40
N VAL A 91 -9.31 -15.74 11.93
CA VAL A 91 -8.02 -15.29 11.38
C VAL A 91 -7.83 -15.84 9.96
N LYS A 92 -8.14 -17.11 9.74
CA LYS A 92 -8.01 -17.75 8.44
C LYS A 92 -8.85 -17.04 7.38
N GLU A 93 -10.14 -16.79 7.66
CA GLU A 93 -11.03 -16.08 6.74
C GLU A 93 -10.54 -14.67 6.42
N LEU A 94 -10.15 -13.91 7.46
CA LEU A 94 -9.57 -12.58 7.32
C LEU A 94 -8.35 -12.57 6.41
N ILE A 95 -7.42 -13.50 6.64
CA ILE A 95 -6.17 -13.62 5.89
C ILE A 95 -6.43 -14.06 4.45
N ASP A 96 -7.28 -15.06 4.21
CA ASP A 96 -7.59 -15.53 2.86
C ASP A 96 -8.24 -14.44 2.02
N MET A 97 -9.13 -13.63 2.60
CA MET A 97 -9.71 -12.48 1.89
C MET A 97 -8.69 -11.37 1.67
N SER A 98 -7.83 -11.12 2.65
CA SER A 98 -6.74 -10.15 2.51
C SER A 98 -5.77 -10.54 1.39
N ARG A 99 -5.43 -11.84 1.25
CA ARG A 99 -4.57 -12.36 0.18
C ARG A 99 -5.13 -12.14 -1.22
N ARG A 100 -6.46 -12.22 -1.38
CA ARG A 100 -7.13 -11.96 -2.67
C ARG A 100 -7.10 -10.49 -3.08
N LEU A 101 -6.98 -9.58 -2.11
CA LEU A 101 -7.04 -8.14 -2.33
C LEU A 101 -5.66 -7.46 -2.28
N GLU A 102 -4.64 -8.15 -1.75
CA GLU A 102 -3.27 -7.66 -1.69
C GLU A 102 -2.78 -7.22 -3.07
N GLY A 103 -2.19 -6.03 -3.13
CA GLY A 103 -1.62 -5.45 -4.35
C GLY A 103 -2.64 -4.78 -5.28
N LEU A 104 -3.95 -4.92 -5.05
CA LEU A 104 -4.94 -4.23 -5.88
C LEU A 104 -4.83 -2.69 -5.72
N PRO A 105 -5.07 -1.91 -6.79
CA PRO A 105 -5.14 -0.46 -6.70
C PRO A 105 -6.24 -0.02 -5.72
N ARG A 106 -5.91 0.93 -4.84
CA ARG A 106 -6.82 1.46 -3.82
C ARG A 106 -7.31 2.86 -4.17
N HIS A 107 -6.39 3.76 -4.51
CA HIS A 107 -6.68 5.16 -4.78
C HIS A 107 -5.59 5.77 -5.65
N THR A 108 -5.93 6.85 -6.36
CA THR A 108 -4.96 7.77 -6.95
C THR A 108 -4.22 8.48 -5.83
N SER A 109 -2.89 8.36 -5.80
CA SER A 109 -2.05 9.12 -4.88
C SER A 109 -2.02 10.60 -5.30
N MET A 110 -2.08 11.49 -4.32
CA MET A 110 -2.07 12.95 -4.55
C MET A 110 -0.71 13.48 -5.00
N HIS A 111 0.35 12.69 -4.91
CA HIS A 111 1.67 13.09 -5.38
C HIS A 111 1.98 12.38 -6.70
N ALA A 112 2.01 13.19 -7.76
CA ALA A 112 2.52 12.77 -9.05
C ALA A 112 3.97 12.27 -8.90
N ALA A 113 4.36 11.30 -9.73
CA ALA A 113 5.78 10.96 -9.90
C ALA A 113 6.53 12.26 -10.25
#